data_AF-A0A369PYX7-F1
#
_entry.id   AF-A0A369PYX7-F1
#
_cell.length_a   1.000
_cell.length_b   1.000
_cell.length_c   1.000
_cell.angle_alpha   90.00
_cell.angle_beta   90.00
_cell.angle_gamma   90.00
#
_symmetry.space_group_name_H-M   'P 1'
#
loop_
_entity.id
_entity.type
_entity.pdbx_description
1 polymer ?
#
loop_
_entity_poly.entity_id
_entity_poly.type
_entity_poly.pdbx_seq_one_letter_code
_entity_poly.pdbx_strand_id
1 'polypeptide(L)'
;MGVFAANNEKLFNQAEWESKIAPENHNKSIFENAAKNITDPTQFILLQLSDGDKRVLNTSEVIPGLVGTAERPDINMLLDFEGFKIGSNEDIDRDTKATLQLQIGQEQKIGALEKLFYCINGGLDLYNEIKSAKSQSKDFKKSTEQALGNKPISLPGGVGQISLKVVKHEKPSWWNQVFSFAKTDAAKELFSLIGFPGITETAVNCISGMLDNLFDKNPEVLFQSQPVKLGFTQTARDELSGGLSTNFVSCLNPGFWLMVRKSDYNTIINAKPIYYGGYGILAPDGMNEIDAVRDAANNPFSQITYAVIRARMKEVDLKQGLF
;
A
#
# COMPACT_ATOMS: atom_id res chain seq x y z
N MET A 1 -11.58 17.99 -4.02
CA MET A 1 -11.34 16.66 -4.61
C MET A 1 -11.30 15.68 -3.46
N GLY A 2 -12.01 14.54 -3.54
CA GLY A 2 -12.06 13.59 -2.43
C GLY A 2 -10.74 12.82 -2.25
N VAL A 3 -10.53 12.25 -1.05
CA VAL A 3 -9.30 11.51 -0.68
C VAL A 3 -8.99 10.38 -1.68
N PHE A 4 -10.04 9.80 -2.27
CA PHE A 4 -9.97 8.76 -3.28
C PHE A 4 -10.64 9.22 -4.58
N ALA A 5 -10.27 10.39 -5.10
CA ALA A 5 -10.71 10.81 -6.42
C ALA A 5 -9.92 10.04 -7.51
N ALA A 6 -10.58 9.12 -8.20
CA ALA A 6 -10.14 8.65 -9.52
C ALA A 6 -10.52 9.69 -10.58
N ASN A 7 -9.72 9.84 -11.63
CA ASN A 7 -10.03 10.71 -12.77
C ASN A 7 -11.36 10.36 -13.49
N ASN A 8 -12.02 9.25 -13.13
CA ASN A 8 -13.20 8.69 -13.81
C ASN A 8 -14.37 8.25 -12.88
N GLU A 9 -14.52 8.82 -11.68
CA GLU A 9 -15.64 8.56 -10.72
C GLU A 9 -15.86 7.11 -10.24
N LYS A 10 -15.16 6.11 -10.80
CA LYS A 10 -15.20 4.71 -10.39
C LYS A 10 -13.89 4.27 -9.75
N LEU A 11 -13.98 3.62 -8.59
CA LEU A 11 -12.86 2.95 -7.93
C LEU A 11 -12.33 1.81 -8.81
N PHE A 12 -11.05 1.49 -8.67
CA PHE A 12 -10.45 0.39 -9.40
C PHE A 12 -10.94 -0.95 -8.83
N ASN A 13 -11.67 -1.72 -9.64
CA ASN A 13 -11.98 -3.10 -9.33
C ASN A 13 -10.84 -4.00 -9.80
N GLN A 14 -9.90 -4.29 -8.90
CA GLN A 14 -8.74 -5.11 -9.22
C GLN A 14 -9.13 -6.55 -9.52
N ALA A 15 -10.05 -7.15 -8.75
CA ALA A 15 -10.53 -8.51 -8.98
C ALA A 15 -11.16 -8.70 -10.39
N GLU A 16 -11.88 -7.69 -10.89
CA GLU A 16 -12.40 -7.70 -12.27
C GLU A 16 -11.29 -7.57 -13.33
N TRP A 17 -10.23 -6.83 -13.03
CA TRP A 17 -9.05 -6.77 -13.90
C TRP A 17 -8.30 -8.11 -13.92
N GLU A 18 -8.11 -8.73 -12.75
CA GLU A 18 -7.46 -10.05 -12.60
C GLU A 18 -8.23 -11.14 -13.38
N SER A 19 -9.57 -11.11 -13.37
CA SER A 19 -10.39 -12.09 -14.10
C SER A 19 -10.21 -12.01 -15.62
N LYS A 20 -9.75 -10.87 -16.15
CA LYS A 20 -9.47 -10.67 -17.58
C LYS A 20 -8.06 -11.11 -17.99
N ILE A 21 -7.21 -11.49 -17.02
CA ILE A 21 -5.80 -11.87 -17.23
C ILE A 21 -5.58 -13.38 -17.02
N ALA A 22 -6.54 -14.07 -16.40
CA ALA A 22 -6.56 -15.53 -16.32
C ALA A 22 -6.55 -16.15 -17.74
N PRO A 23 -5.86 -17.28 -17.94
CA PRO A 23 -5.04 -17.51 -19.13
C PRO A 23 -5.85 -17.83 -20.39
N GLU A 24 -5.73 -16.99 -21.42
CA GLU A 24 -5.83 -17.48 -22.79
C GLU A 24 -4.57 -18.29 -23.12
N ASN A 25 -4.70 -19.62 -23.09
CA ASN A 25 -3.86 -20.64 -23.74
C ASN A 25 -2.32 -20.47 -23.71
N HIS A 26 -1.66 -21.40 -22.99
CA HIS A 26 -0.22 -21.64 -22.86
C HIS A 26 0.61 -21.90 -24.15
N ASN A 27 0.17 -21.50 -25.33
CA ASN A 27 0.82 -21.85 -26.61
C ASN A 27 1.35 -20.68 -27.45
N LYS A 28 1.62 -19.51 -26.87
CA LYS A 28 2.26 -18.40 -27.60
C LYS A 28 3.41 -17.76 -26.82
N SER A 29 4.47 -17.44 -27.55
CA SER A 29 5.77 -16.92 -27.11
C SER A 29 5.69 -15.91 -25.95
N ILE A 30 6.56 -16.11 -24.95
CA ILE A 30 6.69 -15.38 -23.68
C ILE A 30 6.99 -13.88 -23.90
N PHE A 31 7.45 -13.49 -25.08
CA PHE A 31 7.85 -12.11 -25.40
C PHE A 31 6.80 -11.29 -26.17
N GLU A 32 5.71 -11.89 -26.66
CA GLU A 32 4.79 -11.20 -27.58
C GLU A 32 3.49 -10.69 -26.94
N ASN A 33 3.06 -11.24 -25.80
CA ASN A 33 1.72 -10.95 -25.24
C ASN A 33 1.68 -10.06 -23.99
N ALA A 34 2.79 -9.85 -23.27
CA ALA A 34 2.73 -9.15 -21.98
C ALA A 34 2.49 -7.62 -22.08
N ALA A 35 2.77 -7.01 -23.23
CA ALA A 35 2.79 -5.54 -23.34
C ALA A 35 1.61 -4.91 -24.09
N LYS A 36 0.77 -5.68 -24.82
CA LYS A 36 -0.23 -5.09 -25.73
C LYS A 36 -1.66 -4.95 -25.17
N ASN A 37 -2.00 -5.62 -24.06
CA ASN A 37 -3.37 -5.64 -23.52
C ASN A 37 -3.51 -5.12 -22.08
N ILE A 38 -2.45 -4.56 -21.46
CA ILE A 38 -2.53 -4.02 -20.10
C ILE A 38 -2.95 -2.55 -20.18
N THR A 39 -4.23 -2.27 -19.89
CA THR A 39 -4.71 -0.90 -19.66
C THR A 39 -4.05 -0.33 -18.40
N ASP A 40 -3.37 0.81 -18.56
CA ASP A 40 -2.65 1.56 -17.52
C ASP A 40 -1.50 0.75 -16.85
N PRO A 41 -0.41 0.44 -17.59
CA PRO A 41 0.63 -0.48 -17.13
C PRO A 41 1.43 0.01 -15.91
N THR A 42 1.42 1.33 -15.64
CA THR A 42 2.12 1.95 -14.52
C THR A 42 1.31 1.94 -13.22
N GLN A 43 0.02 1.60 -13.29
CA GLN A 43 -0.84 1.50 -12.13
C GLN A 43 -0.35 0.40 -11.17
N PHE A 44 -0.29 0.73 -9.89
CA PHE A 44 0.04 -0.24 -8.85
C PHE A 44 -1.18 -1.10 -8.48
N ILE A 45 -0.93 -2.39 -8.24
CA ILE A 45 -1.89 -3.42 -7.81
C ILE A 45 -1.44 -4.04 -6.49
N LEU A 46 -2.40 -4.64 -5.78
CA LEU A 46 -2.17 -5.37 -4.53
C LEU A 46 -2.05 -6.87 -4.78
N LEU A 47 -1.10 -7.55 -4.16
CA LEU A 47 -1.00 -9.01 -4.18
C LEU A 47 -0.74 -9.50 -2.76
N GLN A 48 -1.11 -10.74 -2.45
CA GLN A 48 -0.82 -11.35 -1.15
C GLN A 48 0.28 -12.38 -1.27
N LEU A 49 1.31 -12.30 -0.43
CA LEU A 49 2.27 -13.38 -0.28
C LEU A 49 1.62 -14.56 0.45
N SER A 50 1.92 -15.77 -0.02
CA SER A 50 1.36 -17.02 0.49
C SER A 50 2.46 -18.05 0.70
N ASP A 51 2.31 -18.82 1.77
CA ASP A 51 3.25 -19.90 2.11
C ASP A 51 2.92 -21.23 1.41
N GLY A 52 1.83 -21.28 0.63
CA GLY A 52 1.44 -22.45 -0.16
C GLY A 52 2.20 -22.61 -1.48
N ASP A 53 1.74 -23.56 -2.31
CA ASP A 53 2.34 -23.87 -3.62
C ASP A 53 2.41 -22.64 -4.54
N LYS A 54 1.38 -21.79 -4.47
CA LYS A 54 1.38 -20.46 -5.08
C LYS A 54 1.93 -19.46 -4.06
N ARG A 55 3.14 -18.94 -4.33
CA ARG A 55 3.81 -17.94 -3.47
C ARG A 55 3.13 -16.57 -3.45
N VAL A 56 2.29 -16.30 -4.45
CA VAL A 56 1.56 -15.04 -4.58
C VAL A 56 0.13 -15.31 -4.98
N LEU A 57 -0.82 -14.76 -4.23
CA LEU A 57 -2.24 -14.84 -4.51
C LEU A 57 -2.73 -13.49 -5.05
N ASN A 58 -3.57 -13.57 -6.07
CA ASN A 58 -4.36 -12.44 -6.54
C ASN A 58 -5.44 -12.09 -5.52
N THR A 59 -5.89 -10.84 -5.51
CA THR A 59 -6.93 -10.42 -4.56
C THR A 59 -8.26 -11.14 -4.77
N SER A 60 -8.58 -11.53 -6.00
CA SER A 60 -9.74 -12.35 -6.36
C SER A 60 -9.65 -13.81 -5.90
N GLU A 61 -8.44 -14.34 -5.71
CA GLU A 61 -8.20 -15.72 -5.28
C GLU A 61 -8.22 -15.86 -3.76
N VAL A 62 -8.01 -14.76 -3.04
CA VAL A 62 -8.01 -14.76 -1.58
C VAL A 62 -9.42 -14.99 -1.05
N ILE A 63 -9.58 -16.02 -0.21
CA ILE A 63 -10.76 -16.21 0.61
C ILE A 63 -10.47 -15.62 1.99
N PRO A 64 -11.28 -14.66 2.48
CA PRO A 64 -11.11 -14.12 3.81
C PRO A 64 -11.12 -15.22 4.88
N GLY A 65 -10.08 -15.24 5.72
CA GLY A 65 -9.97 -16.14 6.87
C GLY A 65 -10.77 -15.66 8.09
N LEU A 66 -11.07 -14.36 8.13
CA LEU A 66 -11.98 -13.76 9.11
C LEU A 66 -13.42 -13.91 8.62
N VAL A 67 -14.34 -14.22 9.52
CA VAL A 67 -15.74 -14.50 9.21
C VAL A 67 -16.56 -13.20 9.15
N GLY A 68 -16.43 -12.35 10.18
CA GLY A 68 -17.24 -11.14 10.39
C GLY A 68 -18.64 -11.49 10.87
N THR A 69 -18.80 -11.86 12.14
CA THR A 69 -20.12 -12.26 12.67
C THR A 69 -20.98 -11.05 13.04
N ALA A 70 -22.27 -11.27 13.34
CA ALA A 70 -23.14 -10.20 13.83
C ALA A 70 -22.60 -9.53 15.11
N GLU A 71 -21.92 -10.30 15.95
CA GLU A 71 -21.32 -9.84 17.21
C GLU A 71 -19.93 -9.21 17.02
N ARG A 72 -19.24 -9.49 15.90
CA ARG A 72 -17.93 -8.91 15.58
C ARG A 72 -17.81 -8.63 14.07
N PRO A 73 -18.62 -7.70 13.54
CA PRO A 73 -18.70 -7.46 12.10
C PRO A 73 -17.51 -6.64 11.59
N ASP A 74 -16.79 -5.97 12.49
CA ASP A 74 -15.77 -4.98 12.16
C ASP A 74 -14.36 -5.54 12.28
N ILE A 75 -13.38 -4.82 11.73
CA ILE A 75 -11.96 -5.17 11.84
C ILE A 75 -11.17 -4.03 12.49
N ASN A 76 -10.27 -4.41 13.39
CA ASN A 76 -9.11 -3.60 13.75
C ASN A 76 -7.89 -4.09 12.99
N MET A 77 -7.19 -3.18 12.33
CA MET A 77 -6.04 -3.43 11.48
C MET A 77 -4.81 -2.67 11.97
N LEU A 78 -3.66 -3.33 11.95
CA LEU A 78 -2.35 -2.70 12.07
C LEU A 78 -1.57 -3.01 10.79
N LEU A 79 -1.06 -1.96 10.16
CA LEU A 79 -0.17 -2.08 9.01
C LEU A 79 1.25 -1.68 9.40
N ASP A 80 2.20 -2.54 9.06
CA ASP A 80 3.62 -2.23 9.17
C ASP A 80 4.14 -2.11 7.73
N PHE A 81 4.60 -0.92 7.36
CA PHE A 81 5.35 -0.76 6.12
C PHE A 81 6.70 -1.44 6.33
N GLU A 82 6.98 -2.49 5.58
CA GLU A 82 8.11 -3.38 5.84
C GLU A 82 9.30 -3.10 4.91
N GLY A 83 9.04 -2.59 3.70
CA GLY A 83 10.09 -2.16 2.80
C GLY A 83 9.57 -1.53 1.52
N PHE A 84 10.34 -0.60 0.98
CA PHE A 84 10.17 -0.07 -0.38
C PHE A 84 11.44 -0.34 -1.17
N LYS A 85 11.29 -0.85 -2.39
CA LYS A 85 12.39 -0.95 -3.35
C LYS A 85 12.00 -0.17 -4.60
N ILE A 86 12.92 0.65 -5.09
CA ILE A 86 12.84 1.29 -6.40
C ILE A 86 13.66 0.42 -7.36
N GLY A 87 13.06 0.03 -8.48
CA GLY A 87 13.72 -0.74 -9.53
C GLY A 87 14.89 0.05 -10.14
N SER A 88 15.95 -0.66 -10.51
CA SER A 88 17.12 -0.06 -11.17
C SER A 88 16.84 0.51 -12.56
N ASN A 89 15.69 0.17 -13.15
CA ASN A 89 15.20 0.69 -14.43
C ASN A 89 14.38 1.99 -14.29
N GLU A 90 14.11 2.46 -13.06
CA GLU A 90 13.40 3.72 -12.87
C GLU A 90 14.34 4.90 -13.11
N ASP A 91 13.92 5.84 -13.94
CA ASP A 91 14.63 7.09 -14.17
C ASP A 91 14.32 8.09 -13.05
N ILE A 92 14.77 7.78 -11.84
CA ILE A 92 14.61 8.61 -10.65
C ILE A 92 15.99 8.97 -10.13
N ASP A 93 16.26 10.28 -10.03
CA ASP A 93 17.49 10.78 -9.44
C ASP A 93 17.65 10.24 -8.01
N ARG A 94 18.85 9.77 -7.67
CA ARG A 94 19.16 9.18 -6.36
C ARG A 94 18.98 10.18 -5.21
N ASP A 95 19.07 11.47 -5.50
CA ASP A 95 18.91 12.56 -4.54
C ASP A 95 17.45 13.06 -4.49
N THR A 96 16.53 12.34 -5.15
CA THR A 96 15.11 12.67 -5.18
C THR A 96 14.50 12.57 -3.79
N LYS A 97 13.99 13.70 -3.31
CA LYS A 97 13.19 13.75 -2.08
C LYS A 97 11.77 13.35 -2.37
N ALA A 98 11.31 12.28 -1.73
CA ALA A 98 9.93 11.85 -1.89
C ALA A 98 9.32 11.33 -0.58
N THR A 99 7.99 11.32 -0.51
CA THR A 99 7.22 10.70 0.56
C THR A 99 6.30 9.64 -0.04
N LEU A 100 6.44 8.43 0.46
CA LEU A 100 5.50 7.35 0.29
C LEU A 100 4.30 7.59 1.21
N GLN A 101 3.09 7.58 0.66
CA GLN A 101 1.84 7.76 1.36
C GLN A 101 0.99 6.51 1.15
N LEU A 102 0.71 5.77 2.21
CA LEU A 102 -0.28 4.70 2.21
C LEU A 102 -1.57 5.25 2.79
N GLN A 103 -2.63 5.28 1.99
CA GLN A 103 -3.94 5.75 2.39
C GLN A 103 -4.87 4.56 2.60
N ILE A 104 -5.61 4.60 3.70
CA ILE A 104 -6.61 3.59 4.05
C ILE A 104 -7.88 4.33 4.41
N GLY A 105 -9.02 3.94 3.87
CA GLY A 105 -10.28 4.58 4.21
C GLY A 105 -11.41 3.62 4.49
N GLN A 106 -12.38 4.14 5.23
CA GLN A 106 -13.60 3.44 5.58
C GLN A 106 -14.64 3.56 4.47
N GLU A 107 -15.29 2.44 4.15
CA GLU A 107 -16.45 2.44 3.26
C GLU A 107 -17.77 2.71 3.98
N GLN A 108 -17.84 2.35 5.26
CA GLN A 108 -19.00 2.53 6.12
C GLN A 108 -18.65 3.45 7.29
N LYS A 109 -19.64 4.19 7.81
CA LYS A 109 -19.47 5.07 8.97
C LYS A 109 -19.61 4.27 10.28
N ILE A 110 -18.93 4.70 11.33
CA ILE A 110 -19.15 4.21 12.69
C ILE A 110 -20.26 5.06 13.34
N GLY A 111 -21.49 4.56 13.36
CA GLY A 111 -22.62 5.29 13.95
C GLY A 111 -22.85 6.65 13.27
N ALA A 112 -22.92 7.73 14.07
CA ALA A 112 -23.11 9.09 13.57
C ALA A 112 -21.80 9.78 13.13
N LEU A 113 -20.64 9.14 13.30
CA LEU A 113 -19.33 9.73 12.99
C LEU A 113 -19.08 9.78 11.47
N GLU A 114 -18.30 10.76 11.03
CA GLU A 114 -17.83 10.82 9.64
C GLU A 114 -16.89 9.65 9.32
N LYS A 115 -16.75 9.35 8.02
CA LYS A 115 -15.78 8.35 7.55
C LYS A 115 -14.38 8.81 7.89
N LEU A 116 -13.59 7.90 8.45
CA LEU A 116 -12.18 8.15 8.74
C LEU A 116 -11.30 7.62 7.60
N PHE A 117 -10.27 8.40 7.30
CA PHE A 117 -9.18 8.06 6.42
C PHE A 117 -7.87 8.18 7.20
N TYR A 118 -6.98 7.23 6.97
CA TYR A 118 -5.68 7.11 7.61
C TYR A 118 -4.63 7.27 6.51
N CYS A 119 -3.68 8.18 6.71
CA CYS A 119 -2.57 8.40 5.78
C CYS A 119 -1.26 8.14 6.52
N ILE A 120 -0.47 7.18 6.04
CA ILE A 120 0.78 6.76 6.65
C ILE A 120 1.91 7.19 5.73
N ASN A 121 2.76 8.09 6.23
CA ASN A 121 3.83 8.70 5.43
C ASN A 121 5.20 8.14 5.78
N GLY A 122 5.91 7.59 4.80
CA GLY A 122 7.31 7.15 4.86
C GLY A 122 8.19 8.04 3.97
N GLY A 123 9.21 8.69 4.54
CA GLY A 123 10.12 9.52 3.75
C GLY A 123 11.17 8.67 3.03
N LEU A 124 11.31 8.84 1.72
CA LEU A 124 12.24 8.08 0.88
C LEU A 124 13.69 8.61 0.89
N ASP A 125 13.88 9.92 1.16
CA ASP A 125 15.22 10.55 1.32
C ASP A 125 15.47 11.14 2.73
N LEU A 126 14.41 11.21 3.55
CA LEU A 126 14.50 11.65 4.96
C LEU A 126 15.50 10.83 5.78
N TYR A 127 15.70 9.55 5.42
CA TYR A 127 16.63 8.66 6.12
C TYR A 127 18.09 8.89 5.71
N ASN A 128 18.36 9.14 4.42
CA ASN A 128 19.71 9.44 3.90
C ASN A 128 20.30 10.71 4.53
N GLU A 129 19.52 11.79 4.63
CA GLU A 129 19.99 13.06 5.19
C GLU A 129 20.22 13.00 6.70
N ILE A 130 19.54 12.08 7.42
CA ILE A 130 19.74 11.88 8.86
C ILE A 130 20.92 10.93 9.13
N LYS A 131 21.18 9.95 8.25
CA LYS A 131 22.19 8.90 8.45
C LYS A 131 23.49 9.08 7.65
N SER A 132 23.54 10.04 6.72
CA SER A 132 24.69 10.29 5.81
C SER A 132 25.12 9.04 5.03
N ALA A 133 24.19 8.14 4.74
CA ALA A 133 24.40 6.89 4.01
C ALA A 133 23.15 6.55 3.19
N LYS A 134 23.33 5.79 2.10
CA LYS A 134 22.23 5.38 1.21
C LYS A 134 21.27 4.42 1.95
N SER A 135 19.98 4.74 1.89
CA SER A 135 18.88 4.00 2.52
C SER A 135 18.76 2.62 1.88
N GLN A 136 18.66 1.61 2.71
CA GLN A 136 18.28 0.25 2.34
C GLN A 136 16.77 0.08 2.45
N SER A 137 16.19 -0.93 1.79
CA SER A 137 14.73 -1.13 1.82
C SER A 137 14.14 -1.25 3.22
N LYS A 138 14.85 -1.90 4.16
CA LYS A 138 14.46 -1.99 5.58
C LYS A 138 14.42 -0.65 6.32
N ASP A 139 15.17 0.36 5.86
CA ASP A 139 15.26 1.66 6.54
C ASP A 139 13.96 2.46 6.41
N PHE A 140 13.11 2.08 5.45
CA PHE A 140 11.77 2.63 5.30
C PHE A 140 10.75 1.99 6.23
N LYS A 141 11.14 1.00 7.03
CA LYS A 141 10.21 0.26 7.89
C LYS A 141 9.53 1.20 8.88
N LYS A 142 8.19 1.23 8.86
CA LYS A 142 7.36 2.05 9.75
C LYS A 142 6.17 1.27 10.26
N SER A 143 5.91 1.33 11.56
CA SER A 143 4.73 0.72 12.17
C SER A 143 3.60 1.73 12.34
N THR A 144 2.39 1.38 11.90
CA THR A 144 1.19 2.16 12.23
C THR A 144 0.88 2.19 13.72
N GLU A 145 1.25 1.14 14.45
CA GLU A 145 1.02 1.05 15.88
C GLU A 145 1.72 2.23 16.58
N GLN A 146 2.99 2.48 16.28
CA GLN A 146 3.71 3.63 16.82
C GLN A 146 3.19 4.96 16.26
N ALA A 147 2.89 5.02 14.96
CA ALA A 147 2.44 6.24 14.30
C ALA A 147 1.05 6.72 14.76
N LEU A 148 0.20 5.82 15.24
CA LEU A 148 -1.17 6.09 15.67
C LEU A 148 -1.34 6.03 17.19
N GLY A 149 -0.24 6.08 17.97
CA GLY A 149 -0.30 6.05 19.43
C GLY A 149 -0.86 4.73 19.99
N ASN A 150 -0.49 3.61 19.37
CA ASN A 150 -0.94 2.25 19.62
C ASN A 150 -2.44 2.00 19.37
N LYS A 151 -3.09 2.86 18.56
CA LYS A 151 -4.47 2.65 18.12
C LYS A 151 -4.50 1.91 16.78
N PRO A 152 -5.31 0.85 16.64
CA PRO A 152 -5.51 0.20 15.35
C PRO A 152 -6.38 1.04 14.42
N ILE A 153 -6.24 0.80 13.12
CA ILE A 153 -7.13 1.30 12.08
C ILE A 153 -8.43 0.51 12.15
N SER A 154 -9.54 1.19 12.45
CA SER A 154 -10.85 0.55 12.54
C SER A 154 -11.59 0.59 11.19
N LEU A 155 -12.01 -0.57 10.70
CA LEU A 155 -12.74 -0.76 9.45
C LEU A 155 -14.13 -1.36 9.73
N PRO A 156 -15.19 -0.54 9.69
CA PRO A 156 -16.54 -1.00 9.99
C PRO A 156 -17.06 -1.97 8.92
N GLY A 157 -17.76 -3.01 9.34
CA GLY A 157 -18.28 -4.08 8.47
C GLY A 157 -17.18 -4.88 7.76
N GLY A 158 -15.91 -4.72 8.14
CA GLY A 158 -14.79 -5.41 7.49
C GLY A 158 -14.53 -4.95 6.05
N VAL A 159 -15.04 -3.78 5.66
CA VAL A 159 -14.85 -3.20 4.32
C VAL A 159 -13.97 -1.95 4.40
N GLY A 160 -12.97 -1.87 3.51
CA GLY A 160 -12.12 -0.68 3.41
C GLY A 160 -11.59 -0.42 2.00
N GLN A 161 -10.91 0.70 1.85
CA GLN A 161 -10.16 1.05 0.64
C GLN A 161 -8.68 1.24 0.96
N ILE A 162 -7.80 0.86 0.04
CA ILE A 162 -6.35 1.10 0.16
C ILE A 162 -5.82 1.75 -1.12
N SER A 163 -4.96 2.75 -0.99
CA SER A 163 -4.16 3.31 -2.08
C SER A 163 -2.74 3.66 -1.64
N LEU A 164 -1.81 3.71 -2.59
CA LEU A 164 -0.42 4.11 -2.37
C LEU A 164 -0.04 5.23 -3.32
N LYS A 165 0.68 6.22 -2.82
CA LYS A 165 1.22 7.32 -3.61
C LYS A 165 2.66 7.60 -3.21
N VAL A 166 3.54 7.86 -4.17
CA VAL A 166 4.87 8.42 -3.92
C VAL A 166 4.92 9.81 -4.51
N VAL A 167 5.10 10.79 -3.63
CA VAL A 167 5.09 12.21 -3.98
C VAL A 167 6.51 12.73 -3.88
N LYS A 168 7.06 13.24 -4.98
CA LYS A 168 8.34 13.94 -5.03
C LYS A 168 8.16 15.39 -4.61
N HIS A 169 9.16 15.88 -3.89
CA HIS A 169 9.23 17.22 -3.35
C HIS A 169 10.38 17.96 -4.03
N GLU A 170 10.10 19.14 -4.60
CA GLU A 170 11.18 20.10 -4.92
C GLU A 170 11.78 20.57 -3.59
N LYS A 171 13.10 20.70 -3.46
CA LYS A 171 13.77 21.17 -2.22
C LYS A 171 13.65 22.70 -2.11
N PRO A 172 12.74 23.27 -1.30
CA PRO A 172 12.63 24.71 -1.19
C PRO A 172 13.68 25.23 -0.20
N SER A 173 13.96 26.54 -0.21
CA SER A 173 14.91 27.15 0.72
C SER A 173 14.53 26.96 2.20
N TRP A 174 13.23 26.87 2.50
CA TRP A 174 12.69 26.62 3.84
C TRP A 174 12.76 25.15 4.29
N TRP A 175 13.11 24.21 3.39
CA TRP A 175 13.23 22.78 3.70
C TRP A 175 14.13 22.59 4.93
N ASN A 176 15.36 23.11 4.89
CA ASN A 176 16.33 22.99 5.98
C ASN A 176 15.78 23.50 7.33
N GLN A 177 14.89 24.50 7.32
CA GLN A 177 14.24 25.01 8.52
C GLN A 177 13.18 24.04 9.04
N VAL A 178 12.32 23.49 8.17
CA VAL A 178 11.36 22.44 8.55
C VAL A 178 12.05 21.14 8.98
N PHE A 179 13.21 20.75 8.42
CA PHE A 179 13.96 19.58 8.90
C PHE A 179 14.76 19.88 10.18
N SER A 180 15.23 21.11 10.38
CA SER A 180 15.79 21.51 11.67
C SER A 180 14.71 21.53 12.76
N PHE A 181 13.50 21.96 12.40
CA PHE A 181 12.32 21.88 13.24
C PHE A 181 11.98 20.40 13.50
N ALA A 182 11.84 19.54 12.48
CA ALA A 182 11.57 18.09 12.59
C ALA A 182 12.53 17.30 13.48
N LYS A 183 13.75 17.82 13.73
CA LYS A 183 14.73 17.25 14.65
C LYS A 183 14.42 17.56 16.12
N THR A 184 13.61 18.58 16.40
CA THR A 184 13.12 18.93 17.74
C THR A 184 12.02 17.98 18.19
N ASP A 185 11.92 17.77 19.49
CA ASP A 185 10.92 16.85 20.03
C ASP A 185 9.49 17.34 19.80
N ALA A 186 9.24 18.65 19.83
CA ALA A 186 7.95 19.26 19.49
C ALA A 186 7.53 19.05 18.02
N ALA A 187 8.49 18.99 17.10
CA ALA A 187 8.17 18.71 15.70
C ALA A 187 8.06 17.21 15.42
N LYS A 188 8.83 16.36 16.09
CA LYS A 188 8.57 14.90 16.08
C LYS A 188 7.17 14.62 16.60
N GLU A 189 6.78 15.34 17.65
CA GLU A 189 5.44 15.31 18.22
C GLU A 189 4.41 15.88 17.22
N LEU A 190 4.66 17.01 16.55
CA LEU A 190 3.77 17.55 15.51
C LEU A 190 3.65 16.64 14.27
N PHE A 191 4.74 16.06 13.77
CA PHE A 191 4.72 15.09 12.68
C PHE A 191 4.08 13.76 13.10
N SER A 192 4.17 13.39 14.39
CA SER A 192 3.39 12.29 14.98
C SER A 192 1.92 12.64 15.21
N LEU A 193 1.60 13.92 15.48
CA LEU A 193 0.25 14.47 15.68
C LEU A 193 -0.47 14.69 14.35
N ILE A 194 0.23 15.03 13.27
CA ILE A 194 -0.28 14.99 11.89
C ILE A 194 -0.61 13.53 11.49
N GLY A 195 -0.06 12.55 12.23
CA GLY A 195 -0.64 11.22 12.42
C GLY A 195 -1.88 11.25 13.33
N PHE A 196 -2.84 12.13 13.05
CA PHE A 196 -4.13 12.13 13.75
C PHE A 196 -4.76 10.75 13.55
N PRO A 197 -5.24 10.08 14.63
CA PRO A 197 -5.62 8.67 14.62
C PRO A 197 -6.94 8.38 13.88
N GLY A 198 -7.31 9.23 12.94
CA GLY A 198 -8.53 9.21 12.14
C GLY A 198 -8.78 10.62 11.61
N ILE A 199 -8.54 10.84 10.31
CA ILE A 199 -8.73 12.14 9.68
C ILE A 199 -9.98 12.04 8.81
N THR A 200 -10.90 12.99 8.95
CA THR A 200 -12.06 13.05 8.05
C THR A 200 -11.61 13.52 6.67
N GLU A 201 -12.37 13.21 5.62
CA GLU A 201 -12.05 13.62 4.25
C GLU A 201 -11.74 15.12 4.13
N THR A 202 -12.49 15.97 4.84
CA THR A 202 -12.27 17.42 4.89
C THR A 202 -10.90 17.78 5.46
N ALA A 203 -10.49 17.14 6.55
CA ALA A 203 -9.20 17.38 7.18
C ALA A 203 -8.04 16.79 6.34
N VAL A 204 -8.24 15.65 5.67
CA VAL A 204 -7.25 15.11 4.71
C VAL A 204 -7.08 16.08 3.54
N ASN A 205 -8.17 16.62 3.01
CA ASN A 205 -8.10 17.61 1.93
C ASN A 205 -7.44 18.91 2.39
N CYS A 206 -7.61 19.29 3.66
CA CYS A 206 -6.94 20.44 4.25
C CYS A 206 -5.43 20.19 4.43
N ILE A 207 -5.03 18.98 4.84
CA ILE A 207 -3.61 18.58 4.98
C ILE A 207 -2.95 18.43 3.60
N SER A 208 -3.62 17.76 2.66
CA SER A 208 -3.16 17.68 1.27
C SER A 208 -3.05 19.08 0.68
N GLY A 209 -4.04 19.94 0.87
CA GLY A 209 -3.99 21.35 0.48
C GLY A 209 -2.90 22.14 1.19
N MET A 210 -2.57 21.84 2.45
CA MET A 210 -1.46 22.45 3.18
C MET A 210 -0.12 21.97 2.63
N LEU A 211 0.04 20.68 2.31
CA LEU A 211 1.21 20.17 1.61
C LEU A 211 1.33 20.83 0.24
N ASP A 212 0.26 20.82 -0.54
CA ASP A 212 0.20 21.42 -1.87
C ASP A 212 0.44 22.94 -1.84
N ASN A 213 0.07 23.66 -0.76
CA ASN A 213 0.34 25.09 -0.58
C ASN A 213 1.71 25.39 0.04
N LEU A 214 2.34 24.42 0.72
CA LEU A 214 3.72 24.55 1.18
C LEU A 214 4.70 24.50 -0.01
N PHE A 215 4.30 23.84 -1.10
CA PHE A 215 5.02 23.83 -2.37
C PHE A 215 4.39 24.84 -3.33
N ASP A 216 5.14 25.83 -3.82
CA ASP A 216 4.65 26.80 -4.83
C ASP A 216 4.28 26.15 -6.20
N LYS A 217 4.27 24.81 -6.29
CA LYS A 217 3.93 24.01 -7.46
C LYS A 217 3.30 22.68 -7.06
N ASN A 218 2.39 22.19 -7.90
CA ASN A 218 1.83 20.83 -7.78
C ASN A 218 2.95 19.80 -7.69
N PRO A 219 3.04 19.01 -6.60
CA PRO A 219 4.13 18.09 -6.40
C PRO A 219 4.07 16.94 -7.42
N GLU A 220 5.23 16.55 -7.95
CA GLU A 220 5.36 15.50 -8.95
C GLU A 220 5.06 14.12 -8.31
N VAL A 221 4.16 13.34 -8.92
CA VAL A 221 3.80 12.01 -8.41
C VAL A 221 4.63 10.95 -9.15
N LEU A 222 5.57 10.32 -8.45
CA LEU A 222 6.44 9.30 -9.03
C LEU A 222 5.70 7.98 -9.25
N PHE A 223 4.87 7.60 -8.29
CA PHE A 223 4.11 6.35 -8.32
C PHE A 223 2.72 6.58 -7.72
N GLN A 224 1.69 5.98 -8.31
CA GLN A 224 0.33 6.06 -7.78
C GLN A 224 -0.43 4.76 -8.06
N SER A 225 -1.13 4.26 -7.04
CA SER A 225 -2.19 3.28 -7.22
C SER A 225 -3.53 3.99 -7.28
N GLN A 226 -4.46 3.42 -8.05
CA GLN A 226 -5.87 3.75 -7.84
C GLN A 226 -6.33 3.10 -6.53
N PRO A 227 -7.34 3.66 -5.85
CA PRO A 227 -7.88 3.08 -4.64
C PRO A 227 -8.57 1.75 -4.96
N VAL A 228 -8.20 0.70 -4.22
CA VAL A 228 -8.77 -0.65 -4.32
C VAL A 228 -9.73 -0.87 -3.17
N LYS A 229 -10.97 -1.21 -3.48
CA LYS A 229 -11.99 -1.58 -2.49
C LYS A 229 -11.84 -3.05 -2.11
N LEU A 230 -11.77 -3.33 -0.81
CA LEU A 230 -11.44 -4.64 -0.26
C LEU A 230 -12.49 -5.12 0.73
N GLY A 231 -12.82 -6.41 0.64
CA GLY A 231 -13.54 -7.16 1.68
C GLY A 231 -12.55 -7.98 2.50
N PHE A 232 -12.46 -7.70 3.80
CA PHE A 232 -11.50 -8.35 4.70
C PHE A 232 -12.12 -9.47 5.56
N THR A 233 -13.45 -9.60 5.55
CA THR A 233 -14.18 -10.73 6.16
C THR A 233 -15.02 -11.46 5.11
N GLN A 234 -15.47 -12.68 5.42
CA GLN A 234 -16.39 -13.43 4.56
C GLN A 234 -17.71 -12.68 4.40
N THR A 235 -18.29 -12.17 5.49
CA THR A 235 -19.50 -11.35 5.45
C THR A 235 -19.32 -10.09 4.59
N ALA A 236 -18.19 -9.38 4.72
CA ALA A 236 -17.89 -8.22 3.88
C ALA A 236 -17.81 -8.60 2.40
N ARG A 237 -17.18 -9.74 2.08
CA ARG A 237 -17.11 -10.25 0.71
C ARG A 237 -18.51 -10.57 0.16
N ASP A 238 -19.35 -11.22 0.96
CA ASP A 238 -20.71 -11.61 0.56
C ASP A 238 -21.61 -10.38 0.35
N GLU A 239 -21.51 -9.38 1.24
CA GLU A 239 -22.20 -8.09 1.09
C GLU A 239 -21.76 -7.35 -0.17
N LEU A 240 -20.44 -7.27 -0.43
CA LEU A 240 -19.90 -6.60 -1.61
C LEU A 240 -20.22 -7.31 -2.91
N SER A 241 -20.27 -8.64 -2.88
CA SER A 241 -20.68 -9.44 -4.05
C SER A 241 -22.20 -9.45 -4.24
N GLY A 242 -22.98 -9.06 -3.23
CA GLY A 242 -24.44 -9.18 -3.25
C GLY A 242 -24.91 -10.64 -3.41
N GLY A 243 -24.06 -11.61 -3.02
CA GLY A 243 -24.30 -13.04 -3.23
C GLY A 243 -24.19 -13.51 -4.69
N LEU A 244 -23.74 -12.66 -5.62
CA LEU A 244 -23.58 -12.99 -7.03
C LEU A 244 -22.13 -13.31 -7.37
N SER A 245 -21.89 -14.47 -7.97
CA SER A 245 -20.55 -14.89 -8.42
C SER A 245 -19.98 -14.02 -9.54
N THR A 246 -20.81 -13.22 -10.22
CA THR A 246 -20.41 -12.28 -11.27
C THR A 246 -19.82 -10.97 -10.72
N ASN A 247 -20.01 -10.70 -9.42
CA ASN A 247 -19.48 -9.51 -8.79
C ASN A 247 -18.09 -9.81 -8.23
N PHE A 248 -17.07 -9.33 -8.93
CA PHE A 248 -15.68 -9.51 -8.53
C PHE A 248 -15.36 -8.63 -7.30
N VAL A 249 -14.95 -9.29 -6.21
CA VAL A 249 -14.56 -8.64 -4.96
C VAL A 249 -13.09 -8.93 -4.68
N SER A 250 -12.32 -7.87 -4.45
CA SER A 250 -10.92 -7.99 -4.06
C SER A 250 -10.84 -8.27 -2.56
N CYS A 251 -10.09 -9.28 -2.15
CA CYS A 251 -9.93 -9.68 -0.76
C CYS A 251 -8.45 -9.77 -0.37
N LEU A 252 -8.14 -9.55 0.91
CA LEU A 252 -6.81 -9.75 1.50
C LEU A 252 -6.96 -10.30 2.92
N ASN A 253 -6.06 -11.20 3.30
CA ASN A 253 -5.92 -11.75 4.64
C ASN A 253 -4.80 -11.05 5.42
N PRO A 254 -4.75 -11.23 6.76
CA PRO A 254 -3.56 -10.92 7.54
C PRO A 254 -2.32 -11.62 6.96
N GLY A 255 -1.19 -10.93 6.94
CA GLY A 255 0.04 -11.44 6.33
C GLY A 255 0.83 -10.35 5.62
N PHE A 256 1.61 -10.73 4.61
CA PHE A 256 2.37 -9.80 3.79
C PHE A 256 1.65 -9.51 2.47
N TRP A 257 1.57 -8.23 2.14
CA TRP A 257 1.02 -7.70 0.91
C TRP A 257 2.13 -7.07 0.09
N LEU A 258 2.04 -7.25 -1.22
CA LEU A 258 2.90 -6.60 -2.19
C LEU A 258 2.10 -5.55 -2.94
N MET A 259 2.71 -4.39 -3.13
CA MET A 259 2.24 -3.40 -4.09
C MET A 259 3.26 -3.30 -5.22
N VAL A 260 2.83 -3.63 -6.44
CA VAL A 260 3.68 -3.71 -7.65
C VAL A 260 2.96 -3.10 -8.83
N ARG A 261 3.65 -2.72 -9.90
CA ARG A 261 2.99 -2.27 -11.13
C ARG A 261 2.32 -3.42 -11.87
N LYS A 262 1.24 -3.13 -12.59
CA LYS A 262 0.60 -4.09 -13.50
C LYS A 262 1.57 -4.68 -14.52
N SER A 263 2.50 -3.87 -15.06
CA SER A 263 3.53 -4.35 -16.00
C SER A 263 4.42 -5.44 -15.43
N ASP A 264 4.64 -5.40 -14.11
CA ASP A 264 5.59 -6.27 -13.42
C ASP A 264 4.91 -7.57 -12.91
N TYR A 265 3.58 -7.66 -13.04
CA TYR A 265 2.75 -8.76 -12.53
C TYR A 265 3.26 -10.14 -12.95
N ASN A 266 3.49 -10.37 -14.24
CA ASN A 266 3.95 -11.68 -14.74
C ASN A 266 5.32 -12.05 -14.18
N THR A 267 6.23 -11.08 -14.07
CA THR A 267 7.57 -11.29 -13.50
C THR A 267 7.45 -11.68 -12.03
N ILE A 268 6.60 -11.01 -11.25
CA ILE A 268 6.36 -11.33 -9.84
C ILE A 268 5.80 -12.75 -9.68
N ILE A 269 4.73 -13.10 -10.39
CA ILE A 269 4.10 -14.42 -10.23
C ILE A 269 5.05 -15.55 -10.63
N ASN A 270 5.77 -15.39 -11.74
CA ASN A 270 6.68 -16.42 -12.25
C ASN A 270 7.95 -16.58 -11.41
N ALA A 271 8.42 -15.49 -10.78
CA ALA A 271 9.62 -15.52 -9.93
C ALA A 271 9.40 -16.21 -8.58
N LYS A 272 8.14 -16.48 -8.19
CA LYS A 272 7.77 -17.13 -6.91
C LYS A 272 8.48 -16.48 -5.71
N PRO A 273 8.17 -15.20 -5.41
CA PRO A 273 8.91 -14.42 -4.41
C PRO A 273 8.91 -15.06 -3.02
N ILE A 274 10.07 -14.97 -2.39
CA ILE A 274 10.30 -15.15 -0.96
C ILE A 274 10.63 -13.78 -0.39
N TYR A 275 10.10 -13.48 0.79
CA TYR A 275 10.35 -12.20 1.47
C TYR A 275 11.35 -12.36 2.61
N TYR A 276 12.46 -11.61 2.53
CA TYR A 276 13.47 -11.53 3.58
C TYR A 276 13.20 -10.35 4.51
N GLY A 277 12.45 -10.61 5.58
CA GLY A 277 11.99 -9.60 6.54
C GLY A 277 13.09 -8.82 7.25
N GLY A 278 14.28 -9.41 7.42
CA GLY A 278 15.43 -8.69 8.00
C GLY A 278 15.96 -7.55 7.13
N TYR A 279 15.67 -7.60 5.82
CA TYR A 279 16.24 -6.70 4.82
C TYR A 279 15.19 -5.92 4.03
N GLY A 280 13.91 -6.28 4.14
CA GLY A 280 12.84 -5.60 3.43
C GLY A 280 12.82 -5.87 1.92
N ILE A 281 13.35 -7.02 1.49
CA ILE A 281 13.53 -7.35 0.07
C ILE A 281 12.85 -8.65 -0.35
N LEU A 282 12.51 -8.73 -1.64
CA LEU A 282 12.06 -9.93 -2.31
C LEU A 282 13.22 -10.63 -3.00
N ALA A 283 13.17 -11.96 -3.00
CA ALA A 283 14.11 -12.83 -3.71
C ALA A 283 13.35 -13.95 -4.40
N PRO A 284 13.81 -14.46 -5.55
CA PRO A 284 13.12 -15.55 -6.22
C PRO A 284 13.34 -16.85 -5.46
N ASP A 285 12.45 -17.81 -5.67
CA ASP A 285 12.58 -19.14 -5.07
C ASP A 285 13.97 -19.75 -5.38
N GLY A 286 14.63 -20.26 -4.36
CA GLY A 286 15.99 -20.82 -4.45
C GLY A 286 17.16 -19.82 -4.42
N MET A 287 16.92 -18.49 -4.47
CA MET A 287 17.98 -17.50 -4.22
C MET A 287 18.24 -17.37 -2.71
N ASN A 288 19.51 -17.28 -2.31
CA ASN A 288 19.86 -17.06 -0.90
C ASN A 288 19.80 -15.56 -0.54
N GLU A 289 19.74 -15.31 0.77
CA GLU A 289 19.60 -13.96 1.33
C GLU A 289 20.76 -13.02 0.98
N ILE A 290 22.00 -13.52 0.95
CA ILE A 290 23.19 -12.70 0.68
C ILE A 290 23.16 -12.18 -0.77
N ASP A 291 22.81 -13.04 -1.72
CA ASP A 291 22.73 -12.68 -3.13
C ASP A 291 21.55 -11.73 -3.40
N ALA A 292 20.44 -11.92 -2.69
CA ALA A 292 19.30 -11.01 -2.74
C ALA A 292 19.66 -9.60 -2.23
N VAL A 293 20.35 -9.51 -1.08
CA VAL A 293 20.80 -8.22 -0.51
C VAL A 293 21.81 -7.51 -1.40
N ARG A 294 22.67 -8.27 -2.08
CA ARG A 294 23.64 -7.73 -3.05
C ARG A 294 23.03 -7.34 -4.38
N ASP A 295 21.73 -7.59 -4.57
CA ASP A 295 21.01 -7.38 -5.81
C ASP A 295 21.72 -8.04 -6.99
N ALA A 296 22.05 -9.33 -6.84
CA ALA A 296 22.75 -10.11 -7.84
C ALA A 296 22.06 -10.01 -9.22
N ALA A 297 22.84 -10.08 -10.31
CA ALA A 297 22.33 -9.84 -11.66
C ALA A 297 21.19 -10.79 -12.10
N ASN A 298 21.07 -11.95 -11.48
CA ASN A 298 20.00 -12.91 -11.70
C ASN A 298 18.75 -12.65 -10.84
N ASN A 299 18.72 -11.59 -10.02
CA ASN A 299 17.57 -11.21 -9.22
C ASN A 299 16.53 -10.50 -10.10
N PRO A 300 15.38 -11.11 -10.43
CA PRO A 300 14.35 -10.48 -11.26
C PRO A 300 13.71 -9.27 -10.55
N PHE A 301 13.81 -9.18 -9.22
CA PHE A 301 13.26 -8.07 -8.46
C PHE A 301 14.15 -6.82 -8.49
N SER A 302 15.39 -6.91 -9.01
CA SER A 302 16.33 -5.78 -9.14
C SER A 302 15.79 -4.63 -10.00
N GLN A 303 14.94 -4.95 -10.99
CA GLN A 303 14.32 -4.01 -11.92
C GLN A 303 12.84 -3.75 -11.62
N ILE A 304 12.36 -4.12 -10.43
CA ILE A 304 10.97 -3.96 -10.06
C ILE A 304 10.87 -3.00 -8.90
N THR A 305 10.01 -1.99 -9.06
CA THR A 305 9.59 -1.12 -7.96
C THR A 305 8.45 -1.79 -7.21
N TYR A 306 8.61 -1.98 -5.91
CA TYR A 306 7.59 -2.59 -5.07
C TYR A 306 7.59 -2.06 -3.64
N ALA A 307 6.44 -2.19 -2.99
CA ALA A 307 6.26 -2.00 -1.55
C ALA A 307 5.85 -3.32 -0.90
N VAL A 308 6.34 -3.58 0.31
CA VAL A 308 5.93 -4.69 1.16
C VAL A 308 5.24 -4.13 2.40
N ILE A 309 4.04 -4.60 2.66
CA ILE A 309 3.23 -4.19 3.81
C ILE A 309 2.88 -5.44 4.60
N ARG A 310 3.10 -5.44 5.91
CA ARG A 310 2.61 -6.48 6.80
C ARG A 310 1.32 -6.02 7.46
N ALA A 311 0.25 -6.76 7.24
CA ALA A 311 -1.05 -6.52 7.85
C ALA A 311 -1.32 -7.50 8.99
N ARG A 312 -1.71 -6.97 10.14
CA ARG A 312 -2.29 -7.71 11.27
C ARG A 312 -3.73 -7.27 11.41
N MET A 313 -4.66 -8.22 11.53
CA MET A 313 -6.08 -7.89 11.69
C MET A 313 -6.74 -8.74 12.74
N LYS A 314 -7.80 -8.21 13.34
CA LYS A 314 -8.64 -8.90 14.30
C LYS A 314 -10.08 -8.43 14.18
N GLU A 315 -11.02 -9.37 14.25
CA GLU A 315 -12.45 -9.10 14.33
C GLU A 315 -12.81 -8.46 15.67
N VAL A 316 -13.65 -7.42 15.62
CA VAL A 316 -14.07 -6.64 16.79
C VAL A 316 -15.52 -6.18 16.64
N ASP A 317 -16.09 -5.71 17.74
CA ASP A 317 -17.32 -4.93 17.76
C ASP A 317 -16.95 -3.47 18.07
N LEU A 318 -16.97 -2.60 17.06
CA LEU A 318 -16.65 -1.19 17.27
C LEU A 318 -17.78 -0.46 18.02
N LYS A 319 -19.00 -1.00 18.06
CA LYS A 319 -20.14 -0.39 18.77
C LYS A 319 -20.05 -0.57 20.28
N GLN A 320 -19.39 -1.63 20.76
CA GLN A 320 -19.17 -1.84 22.20
C GLN A 320 -18.14 -0.89 22.83
N GLY A 321 -17.32 -0.19 22.03
CA GLY A 321 -16.31 0.77 22.52
C GLY A 321 -16.76 2.24 22.53
N LEU A 322 -18.04 2.52 22.27
CA LEU A 322 -18.59 3.88 22.16
C LEU A 322 -19.29 4.39 23.45
N PHE A 323 -19.14 3.67 24.57
CA PHE A 323 -19.70 4.04 25.88
C PHE A 323 -18.61 4.35 26.90
#